data_AF-J0CS10-F1
#
_entry.id   AF-J0CS10-F1
#
_cell.length_a   1.000
_cell.length_b   1.000
_cell.length_c   1.000
_cell.angle_alpha   90.00
_cell.angle_beta   90.00
_cell.angle_gamma   90.00
#
_symmetry.space_group_name_H-M   'P 1'
#
loop_
_entity.id
_entity.type
_entity.pdbx_description
1 polymer ?
#
loop_
_entity_poly.entity_id
_entity_poly.type
_entity_poly.pdbx_seq_one_letter_code
_entity_poly.pdbx_strand_id
1 'polypeptide(L)'
;MTANVVHILDVVAEHIGYILNEAAKKAGSDKFVVEVTKEAEEAWAMQTAMRAAMMAAIIGCTPSYITREGEAEKVVQGADGLKMARSAPWGEGIIDYTRRIEAWRAAGGLEGIEVTA
;
A
#
# COMPACT_ATOMS: atom_id res chain seq x y z
N MET A 1 -5.00 -7.57 2.89
CA MET A 1 -4.30 -8.31 3.97
C MET A 1 -4.65 -9.80 3.85
N THR A 2 -3.75 -10.69 4.25
CA THR A 2 -3.98 -12.14 4.33
C THR A 2 -3.52 -12.65 5.70
N ALA A 3 -4.12 -13.74 6.20
CA ALA A 3 -3.68 -14.39 7.42
C ALA A 3 -2.32 -15.10 7.26
N ASN A 4 -1.95 -15.47 6.03
CA ASN A 4 -0.66 -16.07 5.73
C ASN A 4 0.39 -14.97 5.46
N VAL A 5 1.22 -14.67 6.46
CA VAL A 5 2.25 -13.63 6.37
C VAL A 5 3.28 -13.95 5.27
N VAL A 6 3.64 -15.22 5.08
CA VAL A 6 4.60 -15.61 4.04
C VAL A 6 4.07 -15.29 2.64
N HIS A 7 2.76 -15.44 2.43
CA HIS A 7 2.14 -15.11 1.15
C HIS A 7 2.21 -13.62 0.83
N ILE A 8 1.91 -12.72 1.78
CA ILE A 8 2.05 -11.27 1.51
C ILE A 8 3.51 -10.87 1.32
N LEU A 9 4.44 -11.49 2.05
CA LEU A 9 5.87 -11.22 1.88
C LEU A 9 6.35 -11.59 0.48
N ASP A 10 5.91 -12.74 -0.04
CA ASP A 10 6.24 -13.18 -1.40
C ASP A 10 5.71 -12.20 -2.46
N VAL A 11 4.43 -11.83 -2.35
CA VAL A 11 3.78 -10.87 -3.27
C VAL A 11 4.50 -9.52 -3.28
N VAL A 12 4.88 -9.00 -2.12
CA VAL A 12 5.59 -7.70 -2.01
C VAL A 12 7.03 -7.82 -2.49
N ALA A 13 7.72 -8.92 -2.20
CA ALA A 13 9.09 -9.15 -2.65
C ALA A 13 9.19 -9.23 -4.18
N GLU A 14 8.28 -9.96 -4.82
CA GLU A 14 8.19 -10.01 -6.29
C GLU A 14 7.93 -8.62 -6.87
N HIS A 15 7.01 -7.86 -6.27
CA HIS A 15 6.66 -6.53 -6.74
C HIS A 15 7.83 -5.55 -6.65
N ILE A 16 8.56 -5.55 -5.53
CA ILE A 16 9.79 -4.74 -5.36
C ILE A 16 10.86 -5.17 -6.36
N GLY A 17 11.08 -6.48 -6.51
CA GLY A 17 12.04 -7.03 -7.48
C GLY A 17 11.75 -6.58 -8.91
N TYR A 18 10.49 -6.59 -9.32
CA TYR A 18 10.06 -6.06 -10.61
C TYR A 18 10.39 -4.57 -10.76
N ILE A 19 10.04 -3.73 -9.77
CA ILE A 19 10.30 -2.28 -9.82
C ILE A 19 11.78 -2.00 -9.99
N LEU A 20 12.64 -2.66 -9.20
CA LEU A 20 14.09 -2.48 -9.27
C LEU A 20 14.66 -2.94 -10.62
N ASN A 21 14.20 -4.07 -11.14
CA ASN A 21 14.65 -4.58 -12.43
C ASN A 21 14.28 -3.64 -13.59
N GLU A 22 13.04 -3.15 -13.63
CA GLU A 22 12.60 -2.22 -14.66
C GLU A 22 13.24 -0.84 -14.50
N ALA A 23 13.48 -0.38 -13.27
CA ALA A 23 14.20 0.87 -13.01
C ALA A 23 15.65 0.79 -13.50
N ALA A 24 16.36 -0.31 -13.21
CA ALA A 24 17.71 -0.53 -13.71
C ALA A 24 17.76 -0.51 -15.24
N LYS A 25 16.81 -1.17 -15.92
CA LYS A 25 16.69 -1.13 -17.39
C LYS A 25 16.45 0.29 -17.91
N LYS A 26 15.55 1.05 -17.26
CA LYS A 26 15.21 2.44 -17.63
C LYS A 26 16.38 3.39 -17.41
N ALA A 27 17.16 3.19 -16.34
CA ALA A 27 18.36 3.97 -16.03
C ALA A 27 19.57 3.58 -16.89
N GLY A 28 19.64 2.34 -17.37
CA GLY A 28 20.82 1.81 -18.09
C GLY A 28 22.06 1.68 -17.19
N SER A 29 21.87 1.57 -15.88
CA SER A 29 22.90 1.62 -14.85
C SER A 29 22.46 0.82 -13.62
N ASP A 30 23.41 0.25 -12.87
CA ASP A 30 23.18 -0.35 -11.54
C ASP A 30 23.13 0.70 -10.42
N LYS A 31 23.37 1.97 -10.75
CA LYS A 31 23.22 3.13 -9.88
C LYS A 31 22.04 3.95 -10.39
N PHE A 32 21.00 4.01 -9.58
CA PHE A 32 19.78 4.74 -9.87
C PHE A 32 19.02 5.03 -8.58
N VAL A 33 18.11 6.01 -8.65
CA VAL A 33 17.14 6.35 -7.61
C VAL A 33 15.75 6.04 -8.13
N VAL A 34 14.93 5.47 -7.26
CA VAL A 34 13.51 5.18 -7.51
C VAL A 34 12.70 5.99 -6.51
N GLU A 35 11.85 6.89 -6.99
CA GLU A 35 10.99 7.71 -6.15
C GLU A 35 9.56 7.69 -6.70
N VAL A 36 8.58 7.54 -5.82
CA VAL A 36 7.17 7.65 -6.21
C VAL A 36 6.82 9.13 -6.38
N THR A 37 6.05 9.47 -7.42
CA THR A 37 5.58 10.84 -7.55
C THR A 37 4.56 11.17 -6.48
N LYS A 38 4.50 12.43 -6.07
CA LYS A 38 3.52 12.91 -5.09
C LYS A 38 2.10 12.61 -5.53
N GLU A 39 1.81 12.77 -6.82
CA GLU A 39 0.48 12.52 -7.39
C GLU A 39 0.09 11.04 -7.29
N ALA A 40 1.04 10.13 -7.52
CA ALA A 40 0.80 8.68 -7.43
C ALA A 40 0.61 8.22 -5.98
N GLU A 41 1.44 8.73 -5.05
CA GLU A 41 1.28 8.49 -3.62
C GLU A 41 -0.09 8.98 -3.13
N GLU A 42 -0.46 10.21 -3.49
CA GLU A 42 -1.74 10.82 -3.12
C GLU A 42 -2.92 10.02 -3.67
N ALA A 43 -2.85 9.63 -4.95
CA ALA A 43 -3.89 8.81 -5.57
C ALA A 43 -4.05 7.46 -4.87
N TRP A 44 -2.95 6.78 -4.54
CA TRP A 44 -2.99 5.52 -3.80
C TRP A 44 -3.56 5.69 -2.39
N ALA A 45 -3.11 6.71 -1.65
CA ALA A 45 -3.59 7.02 -0.31
C ALA A 45 -5.10 7.36 -0.29
N MET A 46 -5.61 8.00 -1.34
CA MET A 46 -7.04 8.23 -1.48
C MET A 46 -7.79 6.93 -1.81
N GLN A 47 -7.21 6.05 -2.62
CA GLN A 47 -7.81 4.73 -2.87
C GLN A 47 -7.88 3.86 -1.60
N THR A 48 -6.86 3.90 -0.74
CA THR A 48 -6.91 3.20 0.56
C THR A 48 -7.94 3.83 1.49
N ALA A 49 -7.98 5.17 1.56
CA ALA A 49 -8.96 5.89 2.39
C ALA A 49 -10.42 5.57 2.01
N MET A 50 -10.74 5.51 0.71
CA MET A 50 -12.07 5.13 0.22
C MET A 50 -12.49 3.71 0.66
N ARG A 51 -11.54 2.85 0.97
CA ARG A 51 -11.75 1.44 1.35
C ARG A 51 -11.55 1.19 2.85
N ALA A 52 -11.18 2.22 3.61
CA ALA A 52 -10.83 2.10 5.01
C ALA A 52 -12.01 1.65 5.90
N ALA A 53 -13.25 1.85 5.45
CA ALA A 53 -14.44 1.39 6.16
C ALA A 53 -14.43 -0.13 6.44
N MET A 54 -13.71 -0.93 5.64
CA MET A 54 -13.54 -2.36 5.92
C MET A 54 -12.86 -2.62 7.28
N MET A 55 -11.99 -1.70 7.73
CA MET A 55 -11.36 -1.78 9.05
C MET A 55 -12.26 -1.32 10.19
N ALA A 56 -13.47 -0.80 9.94
CA ALA A 56 -14.37 -0.38 11.01
C ALA A 56 -14.76 -1.53 11.96
N ALA A 57 -14.69 -2.78 11.49
CA ALA A 57 -14.99 -3.97 12.29
C ALA A 57 -14.05 -4.19 13.49
N ILE A 58 -12.88 -3.55 13.52
CA ILE A 58 -11.96 -3.65 14.68
C ILE A 58 -12.29 -2.64 15.79
N ILE A 59 -13.17 -1.67 15.52
CA ILE A 59 -13.63 -0.70 16.52
C ILE A 59 -14.51 -1.44 17.53
N GLY A 60 -14.22 -1.32 18.82
CA GLY A 60 -14.92 -2.08 19.87
C GLY A 60 -14.33 -3.46 20.16
N CYS A 61 -13.32 -3.90 19.41
CA CYS A 61 -12.55 -5.09 19.78
C CYS A 61 -11.67 -4.80 21.01
N THR A 62 -11.31 -5.85 21.75
CA THR A 62 -10.41 -5.72 22.91
C THR A 62 -9.06 -5.12 22.52
N PRO A 63 -8.36 -4.47 23.48
CA PRO A 63 -7.01 -3.96 23.27
C PRO A 63 -6.06 -5.04 22.74
N SER A 64 -5.36 -4.71 21.66
CA SER A 64 -4.36 -5.56 21.00
C SER A 64 -3.51 -4.73 20.05
N TYR A 65 -2.44 -5.33 19.51
CA TYR A 65 -1.62 -4.70 18.48
C TYR A 65 -2.42 -4.28 17.22
N ILE A 66 -3.52 -4.97 16.91
CA ILE A 66 -4.40 -4.63 15.77
C ILE A 66 -5.21 -3.37 16.07
N THR A 67 -5.74 -3.25 17.29
CA THR A 67 -6.53 -2.09 17.73
C THR A 67 -5.66 -0.96 18.30
N ARG A 68 -4.33 -1.07 18.20
CA ARG A 68 -3.35 -0.17 18.83
C ARG A 68 -3.61 0.02 20.32
N GLU A 69 -3.79 -1.08 21.03
CA GLU A 69 -4.13 -1.10 22.47
C GLU A 69 -5.37 -0.25 22.80
N GLY A 70 -6.34 -0.18 21.88
CA GLY A 70 -7.58 0.59 22.01
C GLY A 70 -7.50 2.05 21.54
N GLU A 71 -6.35 2.52 21.04
CA GLU A 71 -6.25 3.87 20.45
C GLU A 71 -7.16 4.05 19.23
N ALA A 72 -7.43 2.98 18.48
CA ALA A 72 -8.28 3.02 17.30
C ALA A 72 -9.70 3.55 17.61
N GLU A 73 -10.21 3.33 18.83
CA GLU A 73 -11.51 3.84 19.27
C GLU A 73 -11.53 5.36 19.47
N LYS A 74 -10.39 5.95 19.86
CA LYS A 74 -10.25 7.39 20.15
C LYS A 74 -10.17 8.23 18.87
N VAL A 75 -9.66 7.65 17.78
CA VAL A 75 -9.41 8.38 16.52
C VAL A 75 -10.67 8.60 15.70
N VAL A 76 -11.68 7.73 15.83
CA VAL A 76 -12.98 7.85 15.16
C VAL A 76 -13.75 9.10 15.64
N GLN A 77 -13.38 9.65 16.78
CA GLN A 77 -14.07 10.77 17.44
C GLN A 77 -13.41 12.16 17.17
N GLY A 78 -12.38 12.24 16.33
CA GLY A 78 -11.58 13.47 16.12
C GLY A 78 -11.30 13.84 14.65
N ALA A 79 -10.58 14.95 14.45
CA ALA A 79 -10.26 15.53 13.13
C ALA A 79 -9.24 14.73 12.27
N ASP A 80 -8.65 13.67 12.83
CA ASP A 80 -7.60 12.85 12.19
C ASP A 80 -8.14 11.64 11.39
N GLY A 81 -9.46 11.52 11.22
CA GLY A 81 -10.09 10.36 10.56
C GLY A 81 -9.58 10.10 9.13
N LEU A 82 -9.39 11.15 8.32
CA LEU A 82 -8.85 10.99 6.96
C LEU A 82 -7.39 10.54 6.98
N LYS A 83 -6.57 11.10 7.88
CA LYS A 83 -5.16 10.69 8.03
C LYS A 83 -5.06 9.22 8.42
N MET A 84 -5.91 8.76 9.34
CA MET A 84 -6.01 7.35 9.68
C MET A 84 -6.46 6.49 8.49
N ALA A 85 -7.50 6.93 7.77
CA ALA A 85 -8.04 6.20 6.62
C ALA A 85 -6.99 6.00 5.52
N ARG A 86 -6.16 7.01 5.24
CA ARG A 86 -5.04 6.92 4.28
C ARG A 86 -3.99 5.88 4.68
N SER A 87 -3.79 5.68 5.98
CA SER A 87 -2.88 4.68 6.54
C SER A 87 -3.46 3.26 6.63
N ALA A 88 -4.74 3.09 6.26
CA ALA A 88 -5.40 1.80 6.33
C ALA A 88 -4.82 0.81 5.30
N PRO A 89 -4.83 -0.49 5.60
CA PRO A 89 -4.50 -1.51 4.60
C PRO A 89 -5.53 -1.51 3.46
N TRP A 90 -5.15 -2.12 2.33
CA TRP A 90 -6.07 -2.31 1.20
C TRP A 90 -7.33 -3.10 1.61
N GLY A 91 -8.48 -2.45 1.52
CA GLY A 91 -9.75 -2.95 2.07
C GLY A 91 -10.50 -3.98 1.22
N GLU A 92 -10.09 -4.26 -0.02
CA GLU A 92 -10.74 -5.27 -0.90
C GLU A 92 -10.07 -6.67 -0.80
N GLY A 93 -9.15 -6.87 0.14
CA GLY A 93 -8.50 -8.15 0.39
C GLY A 93 -7.24 -8.41 -0.46
N ILE A 94 -6.56 -9.53 -0.19
CA ILE A 94 -5.26 -9.85 -0.82
C ILE A 94 -5.38 -10.17 -2.31
N ILE A 95 -6.45 -10.84 -2.73
CA ILE A 95 -6.66 -11.24 -4.13
C ILE A 95 -6.81 -9.99 -5.01
N ASP A 96 -7.60 -9.03 -4.56
CA ASP A 96 -7.79 -7.78 -5.31
C ASP A 96 -6.50 -6.94 -5.34
N TYR A 97 -5.81 -6.81 -4.20
CA TYR A 97 -4.51 -6.14 -4.15
C TYR A 97 -3.51 -6.74 -5.14
N THR A 98 -3.41 -8.07 -5.18
CA THR A 98 -2.48 -8.79 -6.07
C THR A 98 -2.82 -8.51 -7.53
N ARG A 99 -4.10 -8.60 -7.91
CA ARG A 99 -4.56 -8.30 -9.27
C ARG A 99 -4.20 -6.86 -9.69
N ARG A 100 -4.32 -5.90 -8.78
CA ARG A 100 -4.00 -4.48 -9.05
C ARG A 100 -2.52 -4.27 -9.33
N ILE A 101 -1.65 -4.81 -8.49
CA ILE A 101 -0.21 -4.69 -8.71
C ILE A 101 0.23 -5.47 -9.93
N GLU A 102 -0.39 -6.61 -10.25
CA GLU A 102 -0.13 -7.37 -11.48
C GLU A 102 -0.55 -6.59 -12.73
N ALA A 103 -1.73 -5.98 -12.72
CA ALA A 103 -2.19 -5.13 -13.82
C ALA A 103 -1.29 -3.91 -14.03
N TRP A 104 -0.85 -3.28 -12.93
CA TRP A 104 0.13 -2.19 -12.99
C TRP A 104 1.48 -2.64 -13.56
N ARG A 105 1.98 -3.83 -13.17
CA ARG A 105 3.18 -4.42 -13.77
C ARG A 105 2.98 -4.68 -15.28
N ALA A 106 1.83 -5.25 -15.66
CA ALA A 106 1.52 -5.60 -17.05
C ALA A 106 1.39 -4.37 -17.95
N ALA A 107 0.90 -3.23 -17.44
CA ALA A 107 0.86 -1.97 -18.17
C ALA A 107 2.27 -1.44 -18.51
N GLY A 108 3.27 -1.82 -17.71
CA GLY A 108 4.66 -1.41 -17.91
C GLY A 108 4.91 0.06 -17.56
N GLY A 109 6.11 0.55 -17.89
CA GLY A 109 6.46 1.98 -17.83
C GLY A 109 6.74 2.57 -16.44
N LEU A 110 6.44 1.81 -15.36
CA LEU A 110 6.55 2.25 -13.97
C LEU A 110 5.70 3.50 -13.71
N GLU A 111 4.41 3.45 -14.06
CA GLU A 111 3.49 4.57 -13.89
C GLU A 111 3.51 5.11 -12.45
N GLY A 112 3.70 6.41 -12.29
CA GLY A 112 3.78 7.06 -10.98
C GLY A 112 5.13 6.92 -10.29
N ILE A 113 6.15 6.37 -10.95
CA ILE A 113 7.51 6.25 -10.43
C ILE A 113 8.49 7.00 -11.33
N GLU A 114 9.27 7.88 -10.71
CA GLU A 114 10.42 8.54 -11.30
C GLU A 114 11.68 7.71 -11.07
N VAL A 115 12.47 7.59 -12.14
CA VAL A 115 13.76 6.90 -12.12
C VAL A 115 14.81 7.89 -12.59
N THR A 116 15.81 8.15 -11.75
CA THR A 116 16.97 9.00 -12.08
C THR A 116 18.26 8.20 -11.91
N ALA A 117 19.26 8.48 -12.74
CA ALA A 117 20.55 7.76 -12.77
C ALA A 117 21.68 8.60 -12.17
#